data_AF-A0A2G1X0K6-F1
#
_entry.id   AF-A0A2G1X0K6-F1
#
_cell.length_a   1.000
_cell.length_b   1.000
_cell.length_c   1.000
_cell.angle_alpha   90.00
_cell.angle_beta   90.00
_cell.angle_gamma   90.00
#
_symmetry.space_group_name_H-M   'P 1'
#
loop_
_entity.id
_entity.type
_entity.pdbx_description
1 polymer ?
#
loop_
_entity_poly.entity_id
_entity_poly.type
_entity_poly.pdbx_seq_one_letter_code
_entity_poly.pdbx_strand_id
1 'polypeptide(L)'
;LALDEPTVGVDAESRDAFYALLDDLNDEGITIILIEHDIGVVTDRANRIACINTELYHHGDTESFVESDALAEAYGTTGQVVHHHH
;
A
#
# COMPACT_ATOMS: atom_id res chain seq x y z
N LEU A 1 -13.86 -6.00 -0.99
CA LEU A 1 -13.24 -6.30 0.31
C LEU A 1 -12.55 -5.03 0.82
N ALA A 2 -12.68 -4.68 2.10
CA ALA A 2 -11.99 -3.53 2.69
C ALA A 2 -11.27 -3.99 3.96
N LEU A 3 -9.97 -3.71 4.05
CA LEU A 3 -9.09 -4.19 5.11
C LEU A 3 -8.34 -3.00 5.71
N ASP A 4 -8.31 -2.92 7.04
CA ASP A 4 -7.65 -1.86 7.79
C ASP A 4 -6.50 -2.45 8.60
N GLU A 5 -5.27 -2.20 8.15
CA GLU A 5 -4.02 -2.75 8.69
C GLU A 5 -4.07 -4.26 9.03
N PRO A 6 -4.40 -5.13 8.07
CA PRO A 6 -4.70 -6.55 8.34
C PRO A 6 -3.49 -7.38 8.79
N THR A 7 -2.27 -6.88 8.63
CA THR A 7 -1.03 -7.61 8.91
C THR A 7 -0.38 -7.25 10.24
N VAL A 8 -1.06 -6.47 11.08
CA VAL A 8 -0.54 -6.08 12.41
C VAL A 8 -0.43 -7.32 13.31
N GLY A 9 0.79 -7.57 13.81
CA GLY A 9 1.07 -8.68 14.72
C GLY A 9 1.23 -10.05 14.03
N VAL A 10 1.30 -10.08 12.70
CA VAL A 10 1.55 -11.27 11.88
C VAL A 10 3.03 -11.34 11.51
N ASP A 11 3.62 -12.54 11.51
CA ASP A 11 5.01 -12.73 11.09
C ASP A 11 5.18 -12.57 9.56
N ALA A 12 6.42 -12.41 9.10
CA ALA A 12 6.71 -12.11 7.71
C ALA A 12 6.21 -13.19 6.73
N GLU A 13 6.35 -14.47 7.08
CA GLU A 13 5.93 -15.59 6.21
C GLU A 13 4.40 -15.62 6.08
N SER A 14 3.71 -15.49 7.21
CA SER A 14 2.25 -15.43 7.24
C SER A 14 1.70 -14.20 6.51
N ARG A 15 2.42 -13.07 6.54
CA ARG A 15 2.07 -11.84 5.81
C ARG A 15 2.14 -12.05 4.30
N ASP A 16 3.19 -12.68 3.80
CA ASP A 16 3.33 -12.96 2.37
C ASP A 16 2.23 -13.91 1.87
N ALA A 17 1.91 -14.94 2.65
CA ALA A 17 0.78 -15.82 2.36
C ALA A 17 -0.57 -15.09 2.36
N PHE A 18 -0.75 -14.13 3.27
CA PHE A 18 -1.95 -13.30 3.33
C PHE A 18 -2.09 -12.41 2.08
N TYR A 19 -1.03 -11.72 1.67
CA TYR A 19 -1.09 -10.91 0.45
C TYR A 19 -1.26 -11.75 -0.81
N ALA A 20 -0.64 -12.94 -0.88
CA ALA A 20 -0.86 -13.85 -2.00
C ALA A 20 -2.34 -14.27 -2.12
N LEU A 21 -3.01 -14.51 -0.99
CA LEU A 21 -4.46 -14.77 -0.99
C LEU A 21 -5.26 -13.55 -1.49
N LEU A 22 -4.85 -12.33 -1.13
CA LEU A 22 -5.50 -11.13 -1.64
C LEU A 22 -5.30 -10.97 -3.16
N ASP A 23 -4.12 -11.29 -3.67
CA ASP A 23 -3.81 -11.28 -5.09
C ASP A 23 -4.71 -12.28 -5.85
N ASP A 24 -4.83 -13.52 -5.35
CA ASP A 24 -5.74 -14.54 -5.92
C ASP A 24 -7.21 -14.06 -5.96
N LEU A 25 -7.69 -13.45 -4.87
CA LEU A 25 -9.04 -12.91 -4.82
C LEU A 25 -9.24 -11.74 -5.79
N ASN A 26 -8.21 -10.91 -5.98
CA ASN A 26 -8.26 -9.82 -6.95
C ASN A 26 -8.35 -10.36 -8.38
N ASP A 27 -7.58 -11.40 -8.70
CA ASP A 27 -7.60 -12.10 -9.99
C ASP A 27 -8.96 -12.75 -10.29
N GLU A 28 -9.69 -13.19 -9.25
CA GLU A 28 -11.09 -13.64 -9.37
C GLU A 28 -12.10 -12.50 -9.65
N GLY A 29 -11.63 -11.25 -9.71
CA GLY A 29 -12.42 -10.06 -10.02
C GLY A 29 -12.97 -9.33 -8.79
N ILE A 30 -12.49 -9.67 -7.58
CA ILE A 30 -12.90 -8.98 -6.36
C ILE A 30 -12.10 -7.68 -6.21
N THR A 31 -12.81 -6.55 -6.14
CA THR A 31 -12.17 -5.27 -5.77
C THR A 31 -11.75 -5.30 -4.30
N ILE A 32 -10.48 -5.03 -4.04
CA ILE A 32 -9.88 -4.95 -2.72
C ILE A 32 -9.47 -3.50 -2.44
N ILE A 33 -9.83 -3.00 -1.26
CA ILE A 33 -9.36 -1.73 -0.72
C ILE A 33 -8.53 -2.08 0.50
N LEU A 34 -7.25 -1.70 0.47
CA LEU A 34 -6.30 -1.99 1.52
C LEU A 34 -5.79 -0.66 2.10
N ILE A 35 -5.83 -0.54 3.42
CA ILE A 35 -5.29 0.60 4.17
C ILE A 35 -4.02 0.11 4.87
N GLU A 36 -2.88 0.70 4.52
CA GLU A 36 -1.55 0.34 5.04
C GLU A 36 -0.74 1.61 5.34
N HIS A 37 0.14 1.50 6.32
CA HIS A 37 1.18 2.49 6.60
C HIS A 37 2.54 2.11 5.98
N ASP A 38 2.72 0.85 5.56
CA ASP A 38 3.93 0.39 4.88
C ASP A 38 3.85 0.73 3.38
N ILE A 39 4.59 1.77 2.99
CA ILE A 39 4.61 2.25 1.61
C ILE A 39 5.15 1.19 0.64
N GLY A 40 6.13 0.38 1.07
CA GLY A 40 6.74 -0.63 0.21
C GLY A 40 5.73 -1.67 -0.25
N VAL A 41 4.91 -2.16 0.69
CA VAL A 41 3.83 -3.11 0.40
C VAL A 41 2.81 -2.51 -0.59
N VAL A 42 2.41 -1.26 -0.36
CA VAL A 42 1.42 -0.59 -1.21
C VAL A 42 1.97 -0.38 -2.63
N THR A 43 3.23 0.02 -2.77
CA THR A 43 3.84 0.22 -4.10
C THR A 43 4.12 -1.07 -4.85
N ASP A 44 4.32 -2.19 -4.15
CA ASP A 44 4.61 -3.47 -4.81
C ASP A 44 3.35 -4.18 -5.32
N ARG A 45 2.20 -3.96 -4.68
CA ARG A 45 0.99 -4.77 -4.90
C ARG A 45 -0.24 -4.00 -5.33
N ALA A 46 -0.33 -2.70 -5.05
CA ALA A 46 -1.50 -1.92 -5.46
C ALA A 46 -1.42 -1.56 -6.95
N ASN A 47 -2.56 -1.60 -7.65
CA ASN A 47 -2.66 -1.03 -9.00
C ASN A 47 -2.94 0.47 -8.97
N ARG A 48 -3.57 0.95 -7.89
CA ARG A 48 -3.94 2.35 -7.69
C ARG A 48 -3.74 2.73 -6.24
N ILE A 49 -3.22 3.94 -6.03
CA ILE A 49 -2.89 4.46 -4.71
C ILE A 49 -3.70 5.73 -4.47
N ALA A 50 -4.21 5.88 -3.25
CA ALA A 50 -4.79 7.11 -2.76
C ALA A 50 -4.02 7.55 -1.51
N CYS A 51 -3.28 8.65 -1.60
CA CYS A 51 -2.53 9.22 -0.48
C CYS A 51 -3.38 10.28 0.23
N ILE A 52 -3.67 10.06 1.51
CA ILE A 52 -4.62 10.88 2.28
C ILE A 52 -4.01 11.28 3.62
N ASN A 53 -3.98 12.58 3.91
CA ASN A 53 -3.75 13.10 5.25
C ASN A 53 -4.65 14.32 5.51
N THR A 54 -5.85 14.10 6.04
CA THR A 54 -6.94 15.10 6.16
C THR A 54 -7.45 15.69 4.83
N GLU A 55 -6.64 15.61 3.78
CA GLU A 55 -6.90 15.96 2.39
C GLU A 55 -6.35 14.87 1.48
N LEU A 56 -6.79 14.82 0.21
CA LEU A 56 -6.29 13.88 -0.79
C LEU A 56 -5.10 14.52 -1.53
N TYR A 57 -3.89 13.98 -1.32
CA TYR A 57 -2.65 14.47 -1.92
C TYR A 57 -2.37 13.81 -3.27
N HIS A 58 -2.78 12.56 -3.43
CA HIS A 58 -2.61 11.84 -4.69
C HIS A 58 -3.71 10.80 -4.87
N HIS A 59 -4.16 10.63 -6.12
CA HIS A 59 -4.95 9.47 -6.52
C HIS A 59 -4.65 9.09 -7.97
N GLY A 60 -4.03 7.93 -8.16
CA GLY A 60 -3.54 7.51 -9.47
C GLY A 60 -3.08 6.06 -9.47
N ASP A 61 -2.46 5.65 -10.57
CA ASP A 61 -1.69 4.42 -10.63
C ASP A 61 -0.39 4.52 -9.81
N THR A 62 0.18 3.37 -9.50
CA THR A 62 1.35 3.28 -8.63
C THR A 62 2.58 3.97 -9.20
N GLU A 63 2.78 3.96 -10.52
CA GLU A 63 3.88 4.69 -11.16
C GLU A 63 3.74 6.19 -10.92
N SER A 64 2.55 6.76 -11.17
CA SER A 64 2.28 8.18 -10.93
C SER A 64 2.41 8.59 -9.47
N PHE A 65 2.19 7.66 -8.52
CA PHE A 65 2.38 7.92 -7.10
C PHE A 65 3.87 7.98 -6.73
N VAL A 66 4.66 7.03 -7.21
CA VAL A 66 6.12 6.96 -6.93
C VAL A 66 6.86 8.17 -7.51
N GLU A 67 6.40 8.69 -8.64
CA GLU A 67 6.96 9.91 -9.25
C GLU A 67 6.49 11.22 -8.58
N SER A 68 5.52 11.15 -7.67
CA SER A 68 4.93 12.32 -7.02
C SER A 68 5.59 12.68 -5.69
N ASP A 69 5.51 13.96 -5.31
CA ASP A 69 5.90 14.44 -3.98
C ASP A 69 4.83 14.21 -2.90
N ALA A 70 3.76 13.46 -3.21
CA ALA A 70 2.55 13.36 -2.37
C ALA A 70 2.83 12.85 -0.95
N LEU A 71 3.77 11.90 -0.81
CA LEU A 71 4.20 11.37 0.48
C LEU A 71 4.89 12.43 1.34
N ALA A 72 5.77 13.22 0.71
CA ALA A 72 6.48 14.30 1.38
C ALA A 72 5.54 15.46 1.74
N GLU A 73 4.58 15.77 0.88
CA GLU A 73 3.54 16.78 1.15
C GLU A 73 2.60 16.34 2.27
N ALA A 74 2.19 15.07 2.28
CA ALA A 74 1.26 14.54 3.27
C ALA A 74 1.90 14.35 4.65
N TYR A 75 3.11 13.79 4.75
CA TYR A 75 3.70 13.37 6.04
C TYR A 75 5.03 14.05 6.37
N GLY A 76 5.56 14.90 5.49
CA GLY A 76 6.88 15.53 5.64
C GLY A 76 8.05 14.60 5.31
N THR A 77 9.27 15.13 5.32
CA THR A 77 10.51 14.42 4.91
C THR A 77 10.95 13.29 5.87
N THR A 78 10.15 12.99 6.90
CA THR A 78 10.45 11.92 7.88
C THR A 78 10.01 10.53 7.38
N GLY A 79 9.25 10.44 6.29
CA GLY A 79 8.94 9.19 5.62
C GLY A 79 10.10 8.71 4.76
N GLN A 80 11.16 8.16 5.35
CA GLN A 80 12.10 7.36 4.56
C GLN A 80 11.35 6.12 4.05
N VAL A 81 11.18 6.03 2.73
CA VAL A 81 10.83 4.78 2.06
C VAL A 81 12.00 3.82 2.29
N VAL A 82 11.88 2.96 3.29
CA VAL A 82 12.84 1.89 3.54
C VAL A 82 12.47 0.73 2.63
N HIS A 83 13.12 0.65 1.46
CA HIS A 83 13.06 -0.55 0.64
C HIS A 83 13.69 -1.72 1.42
N HIS A 84 12.86 -2.61 1.94
CA HIS A 84 13.31 -3.91 2.45
C HIS A 84 13.47 -4.88 1.28
N HIS A 85 14.71 -5.09 0.82
CA HIS A 85 15.05 -6.27 0.04
C HIS A 85 15.14 -7.48 0.99
N HIS A 86 14.22 -8.42 0.86
CA HIS A 86 14.44 -9.80 1.30
C HIS A 86 13.81 -10.77 0.29
#